data_AF-A0AAN7BEZ6-F1
#
_entry.id   AF-A0AAN7BEZ6-F1
#
_cell.length_a   1.000
_cell.length_b   1.000
_cell.length_c   1.000
_cell.angle_alpha   90.00
_cell.angle_beta   90.00
_cell.angle_gamma   90.00
#
_symmetry.space_group_name_H-M   'P 1'
#
loop_
_entity.id
_entity.type
_entity.pdbx_description
1 polymer ?
#
loop_
_entity_poly.entity_id
_entity_poly.type
_entity_poly.pdbx_seq_one_letter_code
_entity_poly.pdbx_strand_id
1 'polypeptide(L)'
;MAQTGITNPVEIEDVYPCSAMQQDILLDQISGSSEAYHSRRAWAAVVKRHGILRTVFAENRSLAACETSPFFQAVLKKPKVNVQRLSIEGEHDGQVVSALFEWEGGAPTYMRKQPEHRVCLCITASGWIYS
;
A
#
# COMPACT_ATOMS: atom_id res chain seq x y z
N MET A 1 -23.47 12.05 -14.91
CA MET A 1 -24.35 13.16 -14.47
C MET A 1 -24.59 12.98 -12.99
N ALA A 2 -24.35 14.01 -12.15
CA ALA A 2 -24.56 13.91 -10.71
C ALA A 2 -26.07 14.02 -10.40
N GLN A 3 -26.61 13.10 -9.61
CA GLN A 3 -27.96 13.17 -9.07
C GLN A 3 -27.86 13.49 -7.58
N THR A 4 -28.39 14.64 -7.18
CA THR A 4 -28.55 14.98 -5.77
C THR A 4 -29.82 14.33 -5.25
N GLY A 5 -29.76 13.67 -4.08
CA GLY A 5 -30.95 13.13 -3.39
C GLY A 5 -31.90 14.20 -2.83
N ILE A 6 -31.55 15.48 -3.01
CA ILE A 6 -32.35 16.63 -2.63
C ILE A 6 -33.40 16.85 -3.72
N THR A 7 -34.67 16.60 -3.40
CA THR A 7 -35.81 16.68 -4.32
C THR A 7 -36.45 18.06 -4.36
N ASN A 8 -36.21 18.92 -3.37
CA ASN A 8 -36.72 20.28 -3.29
C ASN A 8 -35.57 21.31 -3.38
N PRO A 9 -35.40 22.00 -4.51
CA PRO A 9 -34.27 22.91 -4.72
C PRO A 9 -34.34 24.20 -3.89
N VAL A 10 -35.50 24.53 -3.29
CA VAL A 10 -35.65 25.71 -2.41
C VAL A 10 -34.87 25.55 -1.10
N GLU A 11 -34.47 24.34 -0.76
CA GLU A 11 -33.67 24.04 0.45
C GLU A 11 -32.16 24.29 0.25
N ILE A 12 -31.71 24.63 -0.96
CA ILE A 12 -30.31 24.85 -1.29
C ILE A 12 -29.99 26.35 -1.24
N GLU A 13 -29.16 26.76 -0.29
CA GLU A 13 -28.68 28.15 -0.17
C GLU A 13 -27.61 28.48 -1.22
N ASP A 14 -26.63 27.58 -1.45
CA ASP A 14 -25.55 27.73 -2.43
C ASP A 14 -24.86 26.39 -2.74
N VAL A 15 -24.05 26.34 -3.80
CA VAL A 15 -23.27 25.14 -4.18
C VAL A 15 -21.80 25.50 -4.43
N TYR A 16 -20.91 24.82 -3.71
CA TYR A 16 -19.46 25.00 -3.81
C TYR A 16 -18.74 23.70 -4.17
N PRO A 17 -17.62 23.76 -4.91
CA PRO A 17 -16.79 22.58 -5.16
C PRO A 17 -16.18 22.08 -3.85
N CYS A 18 -16.12 20.76 -3.69
CA CYS A 18 -15.42 20.14 -2.56
C CYS A 18 -13.91 20.40 -2.66
N SER A 19 -13.27 20.75 -1.54
CA SER A 19 -11.80 20.80 -1.43
C SER A 19 -11.17 19.41 -1.60
N ALA A 20 -9.87 19.37 -1.92
CA ALA A 20 -9.14 18.10 -2.05
C ALA A 20 -9.29 17.21 -0.81
N MET A 21 -9.31 17.81 0.39
CA MET A 21 -9.50 17.07 1.65
C MET A 21 -10.93 16.52 1.78
N GLN A 22 -11.95 17.30 1.41
CA GLN A 22 -13.34 16.83 1.43
C GLN A 22 -13.59 15.73 0.40
N GLN A 23 -12.97 15.82 -0.78
CA GLN A 23 -13.05 14.78 -1.81
C GLN A 23 -12.41 13.48 -1.32
N ASP A 24 -11.21 13.55 -0.73
CA ASP A 24 -10.55 12.36 -0.16
C ASP A 24 -11.43 11.70 0.91
N ILE A 25 -12.01 12.47 1.84
CA ILE A 25 -12.90 11.95 2.89
C ILE A 25 -14.15 11.28 2.28
N LEU A 26 -14.79 11.92 1.31
CA LEU A 26 -16.00 11.38 0.68
C LEU A 26 -15.69 10.12 -0.13
N LEU A 27 -14.58 10.11 -0.87
CA LEU A 27 -14.13 8.92 -1.61
C LEU A 27 -13.81 7.76 -0.66
N ASP A 28 -13.20 8.04 0.50
CA ASP A 28 -12.89 7.05 1.54
C ASP A 28 -14.14 6.47 2.20
N GLN A 29 -15.22 7.26 2.33
CA GLN A 29 -16.51 6.78 2.83
C GLN A 29 -17.28 5.95 1.80
N ILE A 30 -17.24 6.36 0.52
CA ILE A 30 -17.91 5.65 -0.57
C ILE A 30 -17.25 4.28 -0.84
N SER A 31 -15.95 4.16 -0.65
CA SER A 31 -15.21 2.93 -0.92
C SER A 31 -15.24 1.91 0.23
N GLY A 32 -15.77 2.27 1.41
CA GLY A 32 -15.71 1.44 2.62
C GLY A 32 -14.28 1.09 3.06
N SER A 33 -13.26 1.84 2.61
CA SER A 33 -11.85 1.45 2.68
C SER A 33 -10.94 2.43 3.41
N SER A 34 -11.51 3.25 4.31
CA SER A 34 -10.79 4.31 5.05
C SER A 34 -9.52 3.81 5.74
N GLU A 35 -9.58 2.66 6.42
CA GLU A 35 -8.40 2.14 7.14
C GLU A 35 -7.32 1.60 6.18
N ALA A 36 -7.69 1.04 5.03
CA ALA A 36 -6.74 0.46 4.08
C ALA A 36 -5.88 1.54 3.44
N TYR A 37 -6.52 2.67 3.14
CA TYR A 37 -5.87 3.83 2.57
C TYR A 37 -4.91 4.49 3.57
N HIS A 38 -5.35 4.65 4.84
CA HIS A 38 -4.50 5.14 5.91
C HIS A 38 -3.29 4.24 6.16
N SER A 39 -3.48 2.92 6.23
CA SER A 39 -2.40 1.95 6.41
C SER A 39 -1.40 1.98 5.26
N ARG A 40 -1.87 2.12 4.01
CA ARG A 40 -0.98 2.29 2.84
C ARG A 40 -0.16 3.57 2.92
N ARG A 41 -0.78 4.70 3.31
CA ARG A 41 -0.06 5.98 3.46
C ARG A 41 0.93 5.94 4.61
N ALA A 42 0.55 5.32 5.73
CA ALA A 42 1.43 5.14 6.88
C ALA A 42 2.65 4.30 6.49
N TRP A 43 2.44 3.17 5.81
CA TRP A 43 3.53 2.34 5.32
C TRP A 43 4.45 3.08 4.34
N ALA A 44 3.88 3.87 3.41
CA ALA A 44 4.67 4.70 2.51
C ALA A 44 5.53 5.73 3.26
N ALA A 45 5.02 6.31 4.35
CA ALA A 45 5.77 7.21 5.20
C ALA A 45 6.93 6.50 5.92
N VAL A 46 6.69 5.28 6.43
CA VAL A 46 7.73 4.43 7.05
C VAL A 46 8.84 4.10 6.06
N VAL A 47 8.49 3.59 4.87
CA VAL A 47 9.48 3.28 3.82
C VAL A 47 10.27 4.54 3.43
N LYS A 48 9.62 5.70 3.30
CA LYS A 48 10.30 6.95 2.97
C LYS A 48 11.30 7.39 4.05
N ARG A 49 10.94 7.20 5.33
CA ARG A 49 11.76 7.61 6.48
C ARG A 49 12.97 6.71 6.69
N HIS A 50 12.82 5.39 6.56
CA HIS A 50 13.86 4.44 6.93
C HIS A 50 14.70 4.00 5.72
N GLY A 51 16.01 4.30 5.75
CA GLY A 51 16.93 4.00 4.64
C GLY A 51 17.02 2.50 4.30
N ILE A 52 16.95 1.64 5.31
CA ILE A 52 17.00 0.18 5.14
C ILE A 52 15.87 -0.36 4.27
N LEU A 53 14.66 0.21 4.38
CA LEU A 53 13.49 -0.17 3.56
C LEU A 53 13.57 0.35 2.13
N ARG A 54 14.57 1.18 1.81
CA ARG A 54 14.80 1.74 0.47
C ARG A 54 16.08 1.20 -0.16
N THR A 55 16.71 0.24 0.50
CA THR A 55 17.94 -0.37 0.07
C THR A 55 17.68 -1.39 -1.04
N VAL A 56 18.48 -1.32 -2.10
CA VAL A 56 18.64 -2.39 -3.09
C VAL A 56 20.06 -2.92 -3.06
N PHE A 57 20.23 -4.19 -3.41
CA PHE A 57 21.54 -4.81 -3.58
C PHE A 57 21.90 -4.90 -5.05
N ALA A 58 23.18 -4.76 -5.38
CA ALA A 58 23.68 -4.89 -6.73
C ALA A 58 24.99 -5.67 -6.72
N GLU A 59 25.11 -6.68 -7.59
CA GLU A 59 26.37 -7.42 -7.74
C GLU A 59 27.45 -6.52 -8.34
N ASN A 60 28.66 -6.66 -7.82
CA ASN A 60 29.86 -6.12 -8.41
C ASN A 60 30.25 -6.99 -9.62
N ARG A 61 29.98 -6.52 -10.86
CA ARG A 61 30.35 -7.24 -12.09
C ARG A 61 31.80 -6.97 -12.54
N SER A 62 32.56 -6.16 -11.80
CA SER A 62 33.97 -5.88 -12.14
C SER A 62 34.84 -7.06 -11.71
N LEU A 63 34.94 -8.03 -12.60
CA LEU A 63 35.89 -9.15 -12.54
C LEU A 63 37.31 -8.63 -12.79
N ALA A 64 37.94 -7.99 -11.80
CA ALA A 64 39.39 -7.85 -11.73
C ALA A 64 39.80 -7.42 -10.32
N ALA A 65 40.40 -8.36 -9.59
CA ALA A 65 41.39 -8.11 -8.54
C ALA A 65 41.05 -7.02 -7.50
N CYS A 66 40.07 -7.26 -6.63
CA CYS A 66 40.12 -6.71 -5.28
C CYS A 66 39.25 -7.55 -4.34
N GLU A 67 39.72 -7.77 -3.12
CA GLU A 67 39.00 -8.40 -1.99
C GLU A 67 37.80 -7.56 -1.52
N THR A 68 37.01 -7.05 -2.46
CA THR A 68 35.88 -6.17 -2.19
C THR A 68 34.59 -6.96 -2.26
N SER A 69 33.65 -6.62 -1.37
CA SER A 69 32.34 -7.27 -1.23
C SER A 69 31.69 -7.58 -2.60
N PRO A 70 31.17 -8.80 -2.83
CA PRO A 70 30.52 -9.18 -4.07
C PRO A 70 29.24 -8.38 -4.36
N PHE A 71 28.70 -7.70 -3.33
CA PHE A 71 27.51 -6.85 -3.44
C PHE A 71 27.78 -5.44 -2.93
N PHE A 72 27.14 -4.47 -3.58
CA PHE A 72 27.00 -3.12 -3.09
C PHE A 72 25.57 -2.86 -2.62
N GLN A 73 25.45 -2.03 -1.59
CA GLN A 73 24.18 -1.55 -1.07
C GLN A 73 23.92 -0.13 -1.58
N ALA A 74 22.75 0.12 -2.17
CA ALA A 74 22.34 1.45 -2.61
C ALA A 74 20.98 1.84 -2.02
N VAL A 75 20.90 3.05 -1.45
CA VAL A 75 19.65 3.57 -0.87
C VAL A 75 18.93 4.46 -1.88
N LEU A 76 17.72 4.07 -2.27
CA LEU A 76 16.92 4.80 -3.25
C LEU A 76 16.33 6.09 -2.67
N LYS A 77 16.49 7.23 -3.35
CA LYS A 77 15.84 8.50 -2.96
C LYS A 77 14.31 8.46 -3.09
N LYS A 78 13.80 7.72 -4.09
CA LYS A 78 12.37 7.57 -4.38
C LYS A 78 12.04 6.09 -4.60
N PRO A 79 11.89 5.29 -3.54
CA PRO A 79 11.55 3.87 -3.65
C PRO A 79 10.12 3.73 -4.19
N LYS A 80 9.87 2.67 -4.95
CA LYS A 80 8.49 2.23 -5.21
C LYS A 80 8.01 1.49 -3.96
N VAL A 81 6.95 2.00 -3.31
CA VAL A 81 6.32 1.34 -2.16
C VAL A 81 5.29 0.37 -2.70
N ASN A 82 5.46 -0.93 -2.42
CA ASN A 82 4.50 -1.95 -2.82
C ASN A 82 3.67 -2.38 -1.60
N VAL A 83 2.38 -2.06 -1.62
CA VAL A 83 1.40 -2.54 -0.64
C VAL A 83 0.41 -3.40 -1.40
N GLN A 84 0.44 -4.71 -1.15
CA GLN A 84 -0.49 -5.63 -1.77
C GLN A 84 -1.80 -5.64 -0.99
N ARG A 85 -2.93 -5.72 -1.70
CA ARG A 85 -4.26 -5.80 -1.11
C ARG A 85 -4.83 -7.18 -1.43
N LEU A 86 -5.18 -7.94 -0.40
CA LEU A 86 -5.94 -9.18 -0.52
C LEU A 86 -7.37 -8.90 -0.07
N SER A 87 -8.34 -9.16 -0.94
CA SER A 87 -9.75 -9.11 -0.57
C SER A 87 -10.22 -10.53 -0.31
N ILE A 88 -10.80 -10.79 0.85
CA ILE A 88 -11.32 -12.10 1.22
C ILE A 88 -12.82 -11.99 1.40
N GLU A 89 -13.55 -12.90 0.78
CA GLU A 89 -15.00 -13.01 0.89
C GLU A 89 -15.44 -13.56 2.27
N GLY A 90 -14.50 -14.17 3.01
CA GLY A 90 -14.71 -14.73 4.34
C GLY A 90 -14.70 -13.71 5.46
N GLU A 91 -15.54 -13.93 6.46
CA GLU A 91 -15.55 -13.16 7.72
C GLU A 91 -14.85 -13.88 8.88
N HIS A 92 -14.43 -15.14 8.68
CA HIS A 92 -13.77 -15.93 9.72
C HIS A 92 -12.25 -15.74 9.69
N ASP A 93 -11.66 -15.43 10.85
CA ASP A 93 -10.22 -15.25 11.04
C ASP A 93 -9.38 -16.41 10.46
N GLY A 94 -9.88 -17.65 10.48
CA GLY A 94 -9.20 -18.80 9.89
C GLY A 94 -8.95 -18.67 8.38
N GLN A 95 -9.88 -18.07 7.62
CA GLN A 95 -9.74 -17.85 6.19
C GLN A 95 -8.74 -16.70 5.89
N VAL A 96 -8.73 -15.68 6.77
CA VAL A 96 -7.75 -14.59 6.73
C VAL A 96 -6.33 -15.12 6.94
N VAL A 97 -6.16 -15.98 7.95
CA VAL A 97 -4.87 -16.59 8.26
C VAL A 97 -4.39 -17.49 7.12
N SER A 98 -5.26 -18.32 6.53
CA SER A 98 -4.89 -19.16 5.39
C SER A 98 -4.43 -18.34 4.18
N ALA A 99 -5.16 -17.28 3.82
CA ALA A 99 -4.79 -16.41 2.70
C ALA A 99 -3.46 -15.67 2.94
N LEU A 100 -3.20 -15.22 4.19
CA LEU A 100 -1.92 -14.62 4.56
C LEU A 100 -0.79 -15.65 4.47
N PHE A 101 -1.01 -16.88 4.94
CA PHE A 101 -0.02 -17.94 4.92
C PHE A 101 0.35 -18.34 3.48
N GLU A 102 -0.63 -18.41 2.57
CA GLU A 102 -0.40 -18.65 1.14
C GLU A 102 0.42 -17.52 0.50
N TRP A 103 0.14 -16.27 0.87
CA TRP A 103 0.88 -15.11 0.38
C TRP A 103 2.34 -15.07 0.90
N GLU A 104 2.56 -15.45 2.15
CA GLU A 104 3.89 -15.59 2.76
C GLU A 104 4.67 -16.77 2.19
N GLY A 105 3.99 -17.87 1.85
CA GLY A 105 4.60 -19.11 1.34
C GLY A 105 5.30 -18.97 -0.02
N GLY A 106 5.08 -17.87 -0.74
CA GLY A 106 5.83 -17.55 -1.95
C GLY A 106 7.26 -17.13 -1.61
N ALA A 107 8.24 -17.94 -2.06
CA ALA A 107 9.66 -17.66 -1.86
C ALA A 107 10.01 -16.20 -2.23
N PRO A 108 10.73 -15.47 -1.37
CA PRO A 108 11.11 -14.09 -1.64
C PRO A 108 11.92 -14.05 -2.93
N THR A 109 11.32 -13.49 -3.99
CA THR A 109 11.99 -13.34 -5.27
C THR A 109 12.82 -12.08 -5.21
N TYR A 110 14.15 -12.25 -5.16
CA TYR A 110 15.08 -11.13 -5.19
C TYR A 110 14.86 -10.29 -6.46
N MET A 111 14.48 -9.03 -6.26
CA MET A 111 14.21 -8.10 -7.36
C MET A 111 15.28 -7.01 -7.36
N ARG A 112 16.26 -7.13 -8.26
CA ARG A 112 17.46 -6.27 -8.40
C ARG A 112 17.22 -4.75 -8.49
N LYS A 113 15.97 -4.28 -8.57
CA LYS A 113 15.56 -2.87 -8.68
C LYS A 113 14.49 -2.44 -7.67
N GLN A 114 14.07 -3.31 -6.77
CA GLN A 114 13.04 -2.99 -5.78
C GLN A 114 13.59 -3.26 -4.38
N PRO A 115 13.30 -2.39 -3.40
CA PRO A 115 13.73 -2.67 -2.04
C PRO A 115 13.00 -3.90 -1.50
N GLU A 116 13.69 -4.68 -0.66
CA GLU A 116 13.21 -5.94 -0.08
C GLU A 116 12.23 -5.68 1.09
N HIS A 117 11.07 -5.10 0.77
CA HIS A 117 9.96 -4.98 1.71
C HIS A 117 8.65 -5.41 1.04
N ARG A 118 7.88 -6.22 1.76
CA ARG A 118 6.54 -6.66 1.36
C ARG A 118 5.60 -6.39 2.52
N VAL A 119 4.49 -5.71 2.25
CA VAL A 119 3.37 -5.56 3.19
C VAL A 119 2.10 -5.93 2.46
N CYS A 120 1.28 -6.72 3.12
CA CYS A 120 -0.03 -7.12 2.66
C CYS A 120 -1.08 -6.50 3.58
N LEU A 121 -2.11 -5.91 3.00
CA LEU A 121 -3.33 -5.53 3.70
C LEU A 121 -4.42 -6.50 3.28
N CYS A 122 -4.89 -7.28 4.24
CA CYS A 122 -5.93 -8.26 4.06
C CYS A 122 -7.25 -7.66 4.52
N ILE A 123 -8.27 -7.68 3.65
CA ILE A 123 -9.53 -6.98 3.88
C ILE A 123 -10.68 -7.98 3.70
N THR A 124 -11.50 -8.12 4.74
CA THR A 124 -12.67 -8.99 4.73
C THR A 124 -13.85 -8.34 4.00
N ALA A 125 -14.88 -9.12 3.67
CA ALA A 125 -16.13 -8.61 3.09
C ALA A 125 -16.82 -7.57 3.97
N SER A 126 -16.66 -7.67 5.29
CA SER A 126 -17.15 -6.73 6.30
C SER A 126 -16.30 -5.46 6.45
N GLY A 127 -15.17 -5.35 5.73
CA GLY A 127 -14.30 -4.18 5.72
C GLY A 127 -13.23 -4.15 6.81
N TRP A 128 -13.11 -5.20 7.63
CA TRP A 128 -12.05 -5.32 8.63
C TRP A 128 -10.69 -5.54 7.96
N ILE A 129 -9.64 -4.97 8.54
CA ILE A 129 -8.29 -4.99 7.99
C ILE A 129 -7.33 -5.74 8.91
N TYR A 130 -6.58 -6.65 8.32
CA TYR A 130 -5.51 -7.41 8.94
C TYR A 130 -4.21 -7.16 8.15
N SER A 131 -3.07 -7.07 8.83
CA SER A 131 -1.77 -6.76 8.22
C SER A 131 -0.64 -7.56 8.84
#